data_AF-A0A7I7U3B9-F1
#
_entry.id   AF-A0A7I7U3B9-F1
#
_cell.length_a   1.000
_cell.length_b   1.000
_cell.length_c   1.000
_cell.angle_alpha   90.00
_cell.angle_beta   90.00
_cell.angle_gamma   90.00
#
_symmetry.space_group_name_H-M   'P 1'
#
loop_
_entity.id
_entity.type
_entity.pdbx_description
1 polymer ?
#
loop_
_entity_poly.entity_id
_entity_poly.type
_entity_poly.pdbx_seq_one_letter_code
_entity_poly.pdbx_strand_id
1 'polypeptide(L)'
;MTVSRPHSQFPWLKGKFRAVADPWNQIGVQTKFYGRTLRSIVIAVTRYRIELIRQIAQMGLGAGALIVIGGTVAIVGFLTVTTGALVAVQGYTDFAEIGVEALTGFASAFFNVRLIAPATTAVALAATIGAGATAQLGAMRINEEIDALEVMGIRSIAYLASTRVVAGLLVVIPLYCVGVLASFWAARFGTTVIYGQSTGVYDHYFRTFLNPTDLVWSFAQCIMLAVVIMLVHTYYGFSARGGPAGVGEAVGRAVRTSLILSAFVLVMISLAVYGQSGNFNLAG
;
A
#
# COMPACT_ATOMS: atom_id res chain seq x y z
N MET A 1 -49.29 -21.02 26.57
CA MET A 1 -48.40 -22.18 26.29
C MET A 1 -47.01 -21.65 26.01
N THR A 2 -46.12 -21.72 27.00
CA THR A 2 -44.72 -21.29 26.91
C THR A 2 -43.91 -22.41 26.27
N VAL A 3 -43.49 -22.22 25.03
CA VAL A 3 -42.62 -23.16 24.32
C VAL A 3 -41.24 -23.11 24.96
N SER A 4 -40.92 -24.12 25.76
CA SER A 4 -39.60 -24.33 26.33
C SER A 4 -38.59 -24.60 25.20
N ARG A 5 -37.56 -23.75 25.11
CA ARG A 5 -36.44 -23.97 24.19
C ARG A 5 -35.67 -25.21 24.67
N PRO A 6 -35.35 -26.18 23.80
CA PRO A 6 -34.57 -27.33 24.22
C PRO A 6 -33.15 -26.88 24.63
N HIS A 7 -32.83 -27.10 25.90
CA HIS A 7 -31.51 -26.86 26.46
C HIS A 7 -30.52 -27.83 25.83
N SER A 8 -29.58 -27.31 25.02
CA SER A 8 -28.56 -28.15 24.40
C SER A 8 -27.58 -28.69 25.44
N GLN A 9 -27.44 -30.01 25.50
CA GLN A 9 -26.78 -30.77 26.57
C GLN A 9 -25.25 -30.63 26.68
N PHE A 10 -24.56 -29.87 25.80
CA PHE A 10 -23.10 -29.71 25.85
C PHE A 10 -22.62 -28.27 25.55
N PRO A 11 -22.62 -27.36 26.55
CA PRO A 11 -22.20 -25.96 26.37
C PRO A 11 -20.70 -25.80 26.07
N TRP A 12 -19.84 -26.70 26.56
CA TRP A 12 -18.38 -26.62 26.38
C TRP A 12 -17.93 -26.93 24.93
N LEU A 13 -18.62 -27.85 24.25
CA LEU A 13 -18.38 -28.17 22.83
C LEU A 13 -18.80 -27.02 21.92
N LYS A 14 -19.92 -26.35 22.21
CA LYS A 14 -20.33 -25.13 21.49
C LYS A 14 -19.36 -23.96 21.70
N GLY A 15 -18.78 -23.83 22.89
CA GLY A 15 -17.74 -22.83 23.18
C GLY A 15 -16.47 -23.04 22.35
N LYS A 16 -15.95 -24.28 22.29
CA LYS A 16 -14.79 -24.61 21.45
C LYS A 16 -15.07 -24.48 19.95
N PHE A 17 -16.23 -24.93 19.48
CA PHE A 17 -16.61 -24.78 18.08
C PHE A 17 -16.80 -23.31 17.68
N ARG A 18 -17.41 -22.47 18.52
CA ARG A 18 -17.55 -21.02 18.26
C ARG A 18 -16.20 -20.31 18.28
N ALA A 19 -15.33 -20.63 19.24
CA ALA A 19 -13.99 -20.05 19.33
C ALA A 19 -13.15 -20.31 18.07
N VAL A 20 -13.35 -21.46 17.41
CA VAL A 20 -12.70 -21.77 16.12
C VAL A 20 -13.46 -21.15 14.94
N ALA A 21 -14.80 -21.17 14.93
CA ALA A 21 -15.59 -20.72 13.80
C ALA A 21 -15.68 -19.18 13.65
N ASP A 22 -15.62 -18.43 14.75
CA ASP A 22 -15.78 -16.97 14.73
C ASP A 22 -14.67 -16.24 13.94
N PRO A 23 -13.38 -16.60 14.06
CA PRO A 23 -12.32 -16.07 13.20
C PRO A 23 -12.52 -16.35 11.71
N TRP A 24 -12.91 -17.59 11.36
CA TRP A 24 -13.20 -17.96 9.97
C TRP A 24 -14.37 -17.16 9.40
N ASN A 25 -15.39 -16.91 10.21
CA ASN A 25 -16.54 -16.11 9.79
C ASN A 25 -16.15 -14.64 9.55
N GLN A 26 -15.28 -14.07 10.39
CA GLN A 26 -14.75 -12.72 10.18
C GLN A 26 -13.97 -12.60 8.86
N ILE A 27 -13.10 -13.58 8.57
CA ILE A 27 -12.37 -13.65 7.30
C ILE A 27 -13.36 -13.76 6.12
N GLY A 28 -14.41 -14.57 6.25
CA GLY A 28 -15.46 -14.69 5.25
C GLY A 28 -16.21 -13.38 4.98
N VAL A 29 -16.57 -12.64 6.04
CA VAL A 29 -17.23 -11.33 5.93
C VAL A 29 -16.31 -10.30 5.27
N GLN A 30 -15.04 -10.27 5.65
CA GLN A 30 -14.03 -9.38 5.07
C GLN A 30 -13.78 -9.68 3.59
N THR A 31 -13.67 -10.96 3.23
CA THR A 31 -13.51 -11.41 1.84
C THR A 31 -14.74 -11.04 1.00
N LYS A 32 -15.95 -11.23 1.54
CA LYS A 32 -17.19 -10.83 0.88
C LYS A 32 -17.26 -9.31 0.66
N PHE A 33 -16.78 -8.51 1.61
CA PHE A 33 -16.68 -7.06 1.45
C PHE A 33 -15.71 -6.71 0.31
N TYR A 34 -14.52 -7.32 0.28
CA TYR A 34 -13.54 -7.11 -0.80
C TYR A 34 -14.12 -7.45 -2.17
N GLY A 35 -14.76 -8.61 -2.32
CA GLY A 35 -15.41 -9.00 -3.56
C GLY A 35 -16.51 -8.04 -4.00
N ARG A 36 -17.32 -7.52 -3.06
CA ARG A 36 -18.35 -6.52 -3.35
C ARG A 36 -17.76 -5.18 -3.77
N THR A 37 -16.70 -4.72 -3.12
CA THR A 37 -15.98 -3.48 -3.45
C THR A 37 -15.37 -3.58 -4.85
N LEU A 38 -14.66 -4.67 -5.16
CA LEU A 38 -14.07 -4.88 -6.48
C LEU A 38 -15.12 -4.97 -7.58
N ARG A 39 -16.21 -5.72 -7.37
CA ARG A 39 -17.32 -5.81 -8.33
C ARG A 39 -18.02 -4.46 -8.56
N SER A 40 -18.00 -3.58 -7.57
CA SER A 40 -18.65 -2.27 -7.62
C SER A 40 -17.77 -1.17 -8.21
N ILE A 41 -16.51 -1.46 -8.56
CA ILE A 41 -15.58 -0.50 -9.19
C ILE A 41 -16.17 0.10 -10.47
N VAL A 42 -16.75 -0.71 -11.34
CA VAL A 42 -17.35 -0.23 -12.60
C VAL A 42 -18.46 0.78 -12.33
N ILE A 43 -19.31 0.51 -11.33
CA ILE A 43 -20.38 1.42 -10.93
C ILE A 43 -19.79 2.70 -10.35
N ALA A 44 -18.76 2.60 -9.51
CA ALA A 44 -18.09 3.75 -8.92
C ALA A 44 -17.50 4.69 -9.97
N VAL A 45 -16.78 4.14 -10.94
CA VAL A 45 -16.14 4.92 -12.02
C VAL A 45 -17.16 5.52 -12.99
N THR A 46 -18.27 4.82 -13.27
CA THR A 46 -19.25 5.30 -14.24
C THR A 46 -20.27 6.27 -13.66
N ARG A 47 -20.80 6.00 -12.46
CA ARG A 47 -21.88 6.78 -11.84
C ARG A 47 -21.43 7.81 -10.81
N TYR A 48 -20.29 7.61 -10.14
CA TYR A 48 -19.84 8.47 -9.04
C TYR A 48 -18.55 9.23 -9.38
N ARG A 49 -18.46 9.77 -10.60
CA ARG A 49 -17.27 10.45 -11.15
C ARG A 49 -16.85 11.67 -10.34
N ILE A 50 -17.81 12.49 -9.92
CA ILE A 50 -17.52 13.71 -9.15
C ILE A 50 -16.88 13.34 -7.80
N GLU A 51 -17.44 12.33 -7.13
CA GLU A 51 -16.87 11.83 -5.88
C GLU A 51 -15.49 11.22 -6.08
N LEU A 52 -15.29 10.46 -7.16
CA LEU A 52 -13.99 9.90 -7.50
C LEU A 52 -12.92 10.99 -7.69
N ILE A 53 -13.23 12.07 -8.41
CA ILE A 53 -12.32 13.21 -8.60
C ILE A 53 -12.00 13.88 -7.26
N ARG A 54 -13.01 14.06 -6.41
CA ARG A 54 -12.82 14.61 -5.05
C ARG A 54 -11.86 13.73 -4.23
N GLN A 55 -12.04 12.41 -4.27
CA GLN A 55 -11.16 11.47 -3.57
C GLN A 55 -9.73 11.49 -4.13
N ILE A 56 -9.55 11.58 -5.46
CA ILE A 56 -8.23 11.71 -6.09
C ILE A 56 -7.53 12.98 -5.61
N ALA A 57 -8.21 14.12 -5.64
CA ALA A 57 -7.66 15.39 -5.18
C ALA A 57 -7.25 15.32 -3.70
N GLN A 58 -8.12 14.77 -2.86
CA GLN A 58 -7.89 14.66 -1.42
C GLN A 58 -6.73 13.71 -1.06
N MET A 59 -6.62 12.58 -1.75
CA MET A 59 -5.55 11.59 -1.51
C MET A 59 -4.22 12.01 -2.13
N GLY A 60 -4.23 12.66 -3.29
CA GLY A 60 -3.03 13.07 -4.02
C GLY A 60 -2.40 14.35 -3.47
N LEU A 61 -3.19 15.41 -3.31
CA LEU A 61 -2.70 16.72 -2.86
C LEU A 61 -2.63 16.83 -1.33
N GLY A 62 -3.25 15.88 -0.61
CA GLY A 62 -3.48 15.97 0.82
C GLY A 62 -4.70 16.82 1.17
N ALA A 63 -5.02 16.90 2.46
CA ALA A 63 -6.15 17.69 2.98
C ALA A 63 -5.67 18.66 4.07
N GLY A 64 -6.21 19.88 4.08
CA GLY A 64 -5.93 20.88 5.11
C GLY A 64 -4.46 21.32 5.14
N ALA A 65 -3.86 21.35 6.34
CA ALA A 65 -2.49 21.81 6.57
C ALA A 65 -1.42 21.01 5.80
N LEU A 66 -1.70 19.75 5.43
CA LEU A 66 -0.78 18.93 4.65
C LEU A 66 -0.55 19.46 3.23
N ILE A 67 -1.51 20.18 2.64
CA ILE A 67 -1.34 20.79 1.30
C ILE A 67 -0.17 21.78 1.31
N VAL A 68 0.02 22.50 2.42
CA VAL A 68 1.07 23.52 2.58
C VAL A 68 2.47 22.89 2.62
N ILE A 69 2.59 21.65 3.09
CA ILE A 69 3.86 20.92 3.22
C ILE A 69 4.12 20.02 1.99
N GLY A 70 3.24 20.04 0.98
CA GLY A 70 3.34 19.21 -0.23
C GLY A 70 2.60 17.86 -0.17
N GLY A 71 1.76 17.67 0.84
CA GLY A 71 0.79 16.58 0.93
C GLY A 71 1.41 15.18 0.96
N THR A 72 0.72 14.23 0.34
CA THR A 72 1.21 12.85 0.19
C THR A 72 2.48 12.78 -0.65
N VAL A 73 2.64 13.67 -1.63
CA VAL A 73 3.82 13.74 -2.50
C VAL A 73 5.09 14.02 -1.68
N ALA A 74 5.03 14.98 -0.76
CA ALA A 74 6.18 15.31 0.09
C ALA A 74 6.59 14.14 0.99
N ILE A 75 5.62 13.44 1.58
CA ILE A 75 5.90 12.29 2.46
C ILE A 75 6.50 11.14 1.65
N VAL A 76 5.90 10.77 0.51
CA VAL A 76 6.43 9.72 -0.37
C VAL A 76 7.81 10.11 -0.91
N GLY A 77 7.98 11.35 -1.36
CA GLY A 77 9.25 11.87 -1.85
C GLY A 77 10.34 11.82 -0.79
N PHE A 78 10.06 12.29 0.43
CA PHE A 78 11.03 12.26 1.53
C PHE A 78 11.42 10.82 1.92
N LEU A 79 10.44 9.91 2.04
CA LEU A 79 10.72 8.51 2.37
C LEU A 79 11.54 7.81 1.29
N THR A 80 11.23 8.06 0.01
CA THR A 80 11.95 7.46 -1.11
C THR A 80 13.35 8.05 -1.32
N VAL A 81 13.54 9.36 -1.13
CA VAL A 81 14.89 9.98 -1.07
C VAL A 81 15.70 9.37 0.06
N THR A 82 15.14 9.29 1.26
CA THR A 82 15.84 8.74 2.42
C THR A 82 16.23 7.29 2.18
N THR A 83 15.32 6.49 1.60
CA THR A 83 15.62 5.09 1.31
C THR A 83 16.64 4.95 0.18
N GLY A 84 16.58 5.77 -0.87
CA GLY A 84 17.60 5.81 -1.92
C GLY A 84 18.98 6.21 -1.41
N ALA A 85 19.04 7.16 -0.46
CA ALA A 85 20.28 7.51 0.21
C ALA A 85 20.84 6.35 1.05
N LEU A 86 19.98 5.57 1.72
CA LEU A 86 20.41 4.35 2.42
C LEU A 86 20.97 3.30 1.46
N VAL A 87 20.45 3.19 0.23
CA VAL A 87 21.04 2.32 -0.80
C VAL A 87 22.45 2.79 -1.17
N ALA A 88 22.71 4.11 -1.23
CA ALA A 88 24.06 4.62 -1.44
C ALA A 88 24.99 4.28 -0.27
N VAL A 89 24.54 4.52 0.96
CA VAL A 89 25.34 4.25 2.17
C VAL A 89 25.69 2.77 2.26
N GLN A 90 24.68 1.90 2.30
CA GLN A 90 24.89 0.46 2.49
C GLN A 90 25.52 -0.18 1.26
N GLY A 91 25.05 0.18 0.06
CA GLY A 91 25.58 -0.38 -1.18
C GLY A 91 27.05 -0.02 -1.39
N TYR A 92 27.46 1.20 -1.07
CA TYR A 92 28.87 1.59 -1.18
C TYR A 92 29.73 0.91 -0.11
N THR A 93 29.32 0.96 1.16
CA THR A 93 30.14 0.38 2.25
C THR A 93 30.34 -1.11 2.09
N ASP A 94 29.28 -1.86 1.77
CA ASP A 94 29.35 -3.32 1.66
C ASP A 94 30.19 -3.76 0.47
N PHE A 95 30.10 -3.04 -0.65
CA PHE A 95 30.91 -3.35 -1.82
C PHE A 95 32.37 -2.88 -1.69
N ALA A 96 32.62 -1.79 -0.97
CA ALA A 96 33.97 -1.32 -0.70
C ALA A 96 34.76 -2.30 0.19
N GLU A 97 34.10 -3.01 1.12
CA GLU A 97 34.76 -4.03 1.96
C GLU A 97 35.40 -5.17 1.15
N ILE A 98 34.83 -5.48 -0.02
CA ILE A 98 35.32 -6.52 -0.94
C ILE A 98 35.99 -5.95 -2.20
N GLY A 99 36.20 -4.62 -2.27
CA GLY A 99 36.89 -3.92 -3.35
C GLY A 99 36.12 -3.81 -4.68
N VAL A 100 34.78 -3.85 -4.64
CA VAL A 100 33.90 -3.74 -5.82
C VAL A 100 32.91 -2.59 -5.70
N GLU A 101 33.29 -1.49 -5.06
CA GLU A 101 32.43 -0.31 -4.83
C GLU A 101 31.82 0.28 -6.11
N ALA A 102 32.45 0.03 -7.26
CA ALA A 102 31.92 0.37 -8.58
C ALA A 102 30.50 -0.21 -8.85
N LEU A 103 30.16 -1.35 -8.24
CA LEU A 103 28.87 -2.02 -8.36
C LEU A 103 27.72 -1.33 -7.60
N THR A 104 27.97 -0.22 -6.90
CA THR A 104 26.89 0.48 -6.19
C THR A 104 25.78 0.98 -7.15
N GLY A 105 26.15 1.32 -8.40
CA GLY A 105 25.17 1.62 -9.46
C GLY A 105 24.27 0.43 -9.81
N PHE A 106 24.81 -0.80 -9.77
CA PHE A 106 24.03 -2.03 -9.92
C PHE A 106 23.05 -2.21 -8.75
N ALA A 107 23.48 -2.02 -7.50
CA ALA A 107 22.59 -2.16 -6.35
C ALA A 107 21.38 -1.21 -6.44
N SER A 108 21.61 0.03 -6.88
CA SER A 108 20.54 1.00 -7.13
C SER A 108 19.64 0.62 -8.31
N ALA A 109 20.18 0.13 -9.43
CA ALA A 109 19.34 -0.28 -10.56
C ALA A 109 18.52 -1.54 -10.27
N PHE A 110 19.09 -2.49 -9.52
CA PHE A 110 18.54 -3.83 -9.35
C PHE A 110 17.70 -3.96 -8.08
N PHE A 111 18.27 -3.73 -6.89
CA PHE A 111 17.55 -3.91 -5.62
C PHE A 111 16.50 -2.83 -5.42
N ASN A 112 16.80 -1.59 -5.83
CA ASN A 112 15.88 -0.47 -5.64
C ASN A 112 14.57 -0.68 -6.39
N VAL A 113 14.66 -1.04 -7.68
CA VAL A 113 13.50 -1.27 -8.54
C VAL A 113 12.70 -2.49 -8.09
N ARG A 114 13.37 -3.59 -7.74
CA ARG A 114 12.68 -4.86 -7.50
C ARG A 114 12.00 -4.93 -6.14
N LEU A 115 12.61 -4.35 -5.10
CA LEU A 115 12.19 -4.56 -3.71
C LEU A 115 12.01 -3.26 -2.96
N ILE A 116 13.04 -2.41 -2.93
CA ILE A 116 13.12 -1.31 -1.97
C ILE A 116 12.10 -0.21 -2.30
N ALA A 117 12.03 0.26 -3.55
CA ALA A 117 11.09 1.32 -3.93
C ALA A 117 9.62 0.88 -3.80
N PRO A 118 9.18 -0.32 -4.25
CA PRO A 118 7.82 -0.81 -4.00
C PRO A 118 7.51 -0.94 -2.51
N ALA A 119 8.45 -1.44 -1.70
CA ALA A 119 8.26 -1.62 -0.26
C ALA A 119 8.08 -0.27 0.46
N THR A 120 8.99 0.68 0.23
CA THR A 120 8.91 2.03 0.83
C THR A 120 7.62 2.73 0.42
N THR A 121 7.21 2.59 -0.85
CA THR A 121 5.95 3.16 -1.32
C THR A 121 4.76 2.51 -0.63
N ALA A 122 4.71 1.19 -0.48
CA ALA A 122 3.64 0.51 0.23
C ALA A 122 3.50 1.00 1.69
N VAL A 123 4.62 1.19 2.39
CA VAL A 123 4.62 1.74 3.75
C VAL A 123 4.08 3.18 3.76
N ALA A 124 4.56 4.03 2.84
CA ALA A 124 4.12 5.42 2.73
C ALA A 124 2.61 5.51 2.45
N LEU A 125 2.10 4.67 1.54
CA LEU A 125 0.69 4.63 1.16
C LEU A 125 -0.20 4.16 2.30
N ALA A 126 0.19 3.12 3.03
CA ALA A 126 -0.56 2.64 4.19
C ALA A 126 -0.64 3.72 5.28
N ALA A 127 0.46 4.41 5.54
CA ALA A 127 0.56 5.43 6.58
C ALA A 127 -0.21 6.72 6.25
N THR A 128 -0.27 7.13 4.98
CA THR A 128 -0.84 8.42 4.57
C THR A 128 -2.25 8.27 4.00
N ILE A 129 -2.36 7.71 2.80
CA ILE A 129 -3.62 7.54 2.07
C ILE A 129 -4.52 6.52 2.77
N GLY A 130 -3.96 5.38 3.16
CA GLY A 130 -4.69 4.29 3.82
C GLY A 130 -5.27 4.73 5.16
N ALA A 131 -4.41 5.18 6.08
CA ALA A 131 -4.83 5.64 7.40
C ALA A 131 -5.87 6.78 7.33
N GLY A 132 -5.65 7.75 6.42
CA GLY A 132 -6.61 8.83 6.16
C GLY A 132 -7.97 8.31 5.67
N ALA A 133 -7.99 7.36 4.74
CA ALA A 133 -9.22 6.74 4.25
C ALA A 133 -9.98 5.99 5.37
N THR A 134 -9.26 5.25 6.22
CA THR A 134 -9.87 4.57 7.38
C THR A 134 -10.44 5.56 8.38
N ALA A 135 -9.71 6.63 8.68
CA ALA A 135 -10.17 7.66 9.62
C ALA A 135 -11.44 8.37 9.12
N GLN A 136 -11.48 8.75 7.84
CA GLN A 136 -12.64 9.40 7.24
C GLN A 136 -13.86 8.49 7.22
N LEU A 137 -13.71 7.25 6.72
CA LEU A 137 -14.81 6.29 6.69
C LEU A 137 -15.28 5.94 8.10
N GLY A 138 -14.36 5.81 9.05
CA GLY A 138 -14.68 5.57 10.45
C GLY A 138 -15.46 6.72 11.06
N ALA A 139 -15.07 7.97 10.79
CA ALA A 139 -15.80 9.17 11.21
C ALA A 139 -17.23 9.17 10.64
N MET A 140 -17.38 8.93 9.34
CA MET A 140 -18.70 8.80 8.69
C MET A 140 -19.54 7.67 9.29
N ARG A 141 -18.91 6.56 9.71
CA ARG A 141 -19.62 5.44 10.32
C ARG A 141 -20.13 5.77 11.72
N ILE A 142 -19.33 6.43 12.56
CA ILE A 142 -19.74 6.79 13.92
C ILE A 142 -20.75 7.94 13.96
N ASN A 143 -20.79 8.77 12.91
CA ASN A 143 -21.77 9.84 12.73
C ASN A 143 -23.06 9.37 12.02
N GLU A 144 -23.22 8.06 11.80
CA GLU A 144 -24.37 7.47 11.09
C GLU A 144 -24.56 7.96 9.64
N GLU A 145 -23.57 8.64 9.05
CA GLU A 145 -23.63 9.14 7.67
C GLU A 145 -23.71 8.01 6.64
N ILE A 146 -23.06 6.87 6.92
CA ILE A 146 -23.13 5.68 6.05
C ILE A 146 -24.55 5.11 6.04
N ASP A 147 -25.19 5.04 7.21
CA ASP A 147 -26.54 4.48 7.32
C ASP A 147 -27.56 5.43 6.67
N ALA A 148 -27.36 6.75 6.80
CA ALA A 148 -28.15 7.75 6.09
C ALA A 148 -28.07 7.59 4.55
N LEU A 149 -26.87 7.34 4.00
CA LEU A 149 -26.72 7.07 2.56
C LEU A 149 -27.48 5.82 2.10
N GLU A 150 -27.52 4.78 2.92
CA GLU A 150 -28.24 3.55 2.61
C GLU A 150 -29.77 3.75 2.63
N VAL A 151 -30.28 4.55 3.59
CA VAL A 151 -31.71 4.93 3.63
C VAL A 151 -32.11 5.79 2.43
N MET A 152 -31.21 6.63 1.92
CA MET A 152 -31.41 7.39 0.67
C MET A 152 -31.30 6.53 -0.60
N GLY A 153 -31.12 5.20 -0.47
CA GLY A 153 -31.03 4.28 -1.60
C GLY A 153 -29.69 4.34 -2.35
N ILE A 154 -28.67 5.00 -1.79
CA ILE A 154 -27.33 5.08 -2.38
C ILE A 154 -26.55 3.82 -2.00
N ARG A 155 -25.85 3.23 -2.98
CA ARG A 155 -25.02 2.04 -2.75
C ARG A 155 -23.75 2.44 -2.01
N SER A 156 -23.77 2.44 -0.68
CA SER A 156 -22.68 2.86 0.22
C SER A 156 -21.31 2.26 -0.15
N ILE A 157 -21.24 0.95 -0.40
CA ILE A 157 -19.98 0.26 -0.79
C ILE A 157 -19.42 0.80 -2.12
N ALA A 158 -20.29 1.03 -3.11
CA ALA A 158 -19.86 1.56 -4.39
C ALA A 158 -19.42 3.03 -4.25
N TYR A 159 -20.20 3.84 -3.51
CA TYR A 159 -19.99 5.27 -3.36
C TYR A 159 -18.79 5.62 -2.47
N LEU A 160 -18.54 4.87 -1.40
CA LEU A 160 -17.51 5.20 -0.41
C LEU A 160 -16.27 4.31 -0.48
N ALA A 161 -16.41 2.98 -0.61
CA ALA A 161 -15.26 2.07 -0.63
C ALA A 161 -14.62 2.02 -2.02
N SER A 162 -15.44 1.76 -3.04
CA SER A 162 -14.96 1.47 -4.38
C SER A 162 -14.35 2.70 -5.05
N THR A 163 -14.94 3.89 -4.85
CA THR A 163 -14.37 5.18 -5.27
C THR A 163 -12.99 5.42 -4.67
N ARG A 164 -12.82 5.14 -3.36
CA ARG A 164 -11.53 5.28 -2.66
C ARG A 164 -10.47 4.30 -3.13
N VAL A 165 -10.84 3.04 -3.38
CA VAL A 165 -9.90 2.05 -3.94
C VAL A 165 -9.38 2.50 -5.30
N VAL A 166 -10.26 2.98 -6.18
CA VAL A 166 -9.86 3.47 -7.50
C VAL A 166 -9.07 4.78 -7.41
N ALA A 167 -9.50 5.72 -6.56
CA ALA A 167 -8.79 6.97 -6.35
C ALA A 167 -7.37 6.73 -5.82
N GLY A 168 -7.23 5.85 -4.81
CA GLY A 168 -5.93 5.45 -4.29
C GLY A 168 -5.06 4.83 -5.38
N LEU A 169 -5.60 3.91 -6.19
CA LEU A 169 -4.86 3.33 -7.32
C LEU A 169 -4.37 4.38 -8.33
N LEU A 170 -5.23 5.33 -8.71
CA LEU A 170 -4.88 6.37 -9.68
C LEU A 170 -3.85 7.37 -9.13
N VAL A 171 -3.89 7.65 -7.83
CA VAL A 171 -2.93 8.54 -7.14
C VAL A 171 -1.57 7.87 -6.98
N VAL A 172 -1.53 6.56 -6.77
CA VAL A 172 -0.29 5.80 -6.56
C VAL A 172 0.61 5.82 -7.80
N ILE A 173 0.04 5.73 -9.00
CA ILE A 173 0.81 5.66 -10.25
C ILE A 173 1.80 6.84 -10.40
N PRO A 174 1.35 8.12 -10.39
CA PRO A 174 2.27 9.24 -10.50
C PRO A 174 3.15 9.42 -9.25
N LEU A 175 2.65 9.10 -8.05
CA LEU A 175 3.45 9.14 -6.83
C LEU A 175 4.63 8.17 -6.89
N TYR A 176 4.42 6.98 -7.45
CA TYR A 176 5.46 5.98 -7.60
C TYR A 176 6.52 6.43 -8.60
N CYS A 177 6.13 7.03 -9.73
CA CYS A 177 7.07 7.61 -10.69
C CYS A 177 8.01 8.62 -10.00
N VAL A 178 7.44 9.55 -9.25
CA VAL A 178 8.21 10.58 -8.53
C VAL A 178 9.10 9.93 -7.47
N GLY A 179 8.57 8.96 -6.71
CA GLY A 179 9.32 8.27 -5.67
C GLY A 179 10.52 7.48 -6.19
N VAL A 180 10.36 6.73 -7.27
CA VAL A 180 11.47 5.97 -7.89
C VAL A 180 12.55 6.92 -8.41
N LEU A 181 12.16 7.99 -9.11
CA LEU A 181 13.12 8.99 -9.61
C LEU A 181 13.88 9.67 -8.47
N ALA A 182 13.18 10.03 -7.39
CA ALA A 182 13.79 10.64 -6.22
C ALA A 182 14.75 9.67 -5.50
N SER A 183 14.40 8.38 -5.43
CA SER A 183 15.25 7.32 -4.89
C SER A 183 16.53 7.13 -5.73
N PHE A 184 16.41 7.08 -7.06
CA PHE A 184 17.57 6.99 -7.95
C PHE A 184 18.49 8.21 -7.85
N TRP A 185 17.90 9.41 -7.79
CA TRP A 185 18.65 10.64 -7.63
C TRP A 185 19.42 10.64 -6.30
N ALA A 186 18.77 10.24 -5.20
CA ALA A 186 19.40 10.17 -3.89
C ALA A 186 20.54 9.14 -3.85
N ALA A 187 20.34 7.96 -4.45
CA ALA A 187 21.37 6.92 -4.52
C ALA A 187 22.59 7.38 -5.34
N ARG A 188 22.37 8.01 -6.49
CA ARG A 188 23.44 8.58 -7.33
C ARG A 188 24.17 9.70 -6.60
N PHE A 189 23.42 10.64 -6.02
CA PHE A 189 23.99 11.77 -5.29
C PHE A 189 24.85 11.31 -4.12
N GLY A 190 24.34 10.37 -3.31
CA GLY A 190 25.08 9.81 -2.18
C GLY A 190 26.39 9.15 -2.62
N THR A 191 26.34 8.25 -3.59
CA THR A 191 27.54 7.53 -4.07
C THR A 191 28.57 8.44 -4.71
N THR A 192 28.14 9.39 -5.55
CA THR A 192 29.10 10.20 -6.32
C THR A 192 29.62 11.41 -5.57
N VAL A 193 28.77 12.07 -4.76
CA VAL A 193 29.13 13.33 -4.10
C VAL A 193 29.66 13.07 -2.69
N ILE A 194 29.03 12.16 -1.93
CA ILE A 194 29.41 11.90 -0.53
C ILE A 194 30.58 10.91 -0.47
N TYR A 195 30.49 9.81 -1.22
CA TYR A 195 31.53 8.77 -1.23
C TYR A 195 32.61 8.96 -2.30
N GLY A 196 32.46 9.93 -3.19
CA GLY A 196 33.49 10.31 -4.17
C GLY A 196 33.65 9.35 -5.34
N GLN A 197 32.71 8.43 -5.58
CA GLN A 197 32.73 7.57 -6.75
C GLN A 197 32.57 8.40 -8.03
N SER A 198 33.32 8.06 -9.09
CA SER A 198 33.15 8.70 -10.40
C SER A 198 31.71 8.49 -10.93
N THR A 199 31.08 9.60 -11.36
CA THR A 199 29.74 9.60 -11.95
C THR A 199 29.64 8.70 -13.18
N GLY A 200 30.70 8.62 -13.99
CA GLY A 200 30.74 7.75 -15.16
C GLY A 200 30.70 6.27 -14.81
N VAL A 201 31.38 5.87 -13.73
CA VAL A 201 31.37 4.48 -13.23
C VAL A 201 29.99 4.13 -12.72
N TYR A 202 29.40 4.98 -11.87
CA TYR A 202 28.04 4.76 -11.36
C TYR A 202 27.03 4.65 -12.51
N ASP A 203 27.03 5.61 -13.43
CA ASP A 203 26.07 5.67 -14.54
C ASP A 203 26.22 4.48 -15.51
N HIS A 204 27.45 3.99 -15.72
CA HIS A 204 27.70 2.79 -16.52
C HIS A 204 27.02 1.56 -15.90
N TYR A 205 27.35 1.22 -14.65
CA TYR A 205 26.76 0.06 -13.97
C TYR A 205 25.25 0.21 -13.78
N PHE A 206 24.77 1.42 -13.47
CA PHE A 206 23.35 1.68 -13.34
C PHE A 206 22.61 1.40 -14.67
N ARG A 207 23.09 1.89 -15.80
CA ARG A 207 22.43 1.69 -17.10
C ARG A 207 22.54 0.26 -17.62
N THR A 208 23.65 -0.42 -17.37
CA THR A 208 23.85 -1.81 -17.78
C THR A 208 22.86 -2.74 -17.07
N PHE A 209 22.57 -2.49 -15.79
CA PHE A 209 21.71 -3.36 -14.99
C PHE A 209 20.27 -2.88 -14.85
N LEU A 210 19.95 -1.64 -15.24
CA LEU A 210 18.58 -1.16 -15.25
C LEU A 210 17.82 -1.80 -16.42
N ASN A 211 17.07 -2.85 -16.13
CA ASN A 211 16.19 -3.49 -17.09
C ASN A 211 14.81 -2.80 -17.11
N PRO A 212 14.34 -2.27 -18.27
CA PRO A 212 13.00 -1.70 -18.39
C PRO A 212 11.87 -2.66 -17.99
N THR A 213 12.05 -3.97 -18.20
CA THR A 213 11.07 -4.99 -17.82
C THR A 213 10.92 -5.07 -16.30
N ASP A 214 12.01 -4.93 -15.53
CA ASP A 214 11.94 -4.92 -14.07
C ASP A 214 11.21 -3.68 -13.57
N LEU A 215 11.36 -2.55 -14.26
CA LEU A 215 10.62 -1.33 -13.94
C LEU A 215 9.10 -1.53 -14.15
N VAL A 216 8.68 -2.16 -15.25
CA VAL A 216 7.27 -2.47 -15.50
C VAL A 216 6.70 -3.40 -14.43
N TRP A 217 7.43 -4.45 -14.05
CA TRP A 217 7.03 -5.34 -12.96
C TRP A 217 6.95 -4.62 -11.62
N SER A 218 7.87 -3.71 -11.36
CA SER A 218 7.88 -2.86 -10.18
C SER A 218 6.62 -1.98 -10.08
N PHE A 219 6.19 -1.39 -11.19
CA PHE A 219 4.91 -0.66 -11.29
C PHE A 219 3.70 -1.57 -11.03
N ALA A 220 3.67 -2.75 -11.65
CA ALA A 220 2.59 -3.72 -11.45
C ALA A 220 2.50 -4.17 -9.99
N GLN A 221 3.65 -4.40 -9.35
CA GLN A 221 3.76 -4.74 -7.94
C GLN A 221 3.21 -3.61 -7.06
N CYS A 222 3.62 -2.35 -7.32
CA CYS A 222 3.10 -1.18 -6.59
C CYS A 222 1.56 -1.05 -6.70
N ILE A 223 1.02 -1.26 -7.90
CA ILE A 223 -0.44 -1.27 -8.15
C ILE A 223 -1.14 -2.36 -7.32
N MET A 224 -0.61 -3.59 -7.32
CA MET A 224 -1.17 -4.68 -6.52
C MET A 224 -1.14 -4.38 -5.02
N LEU A 225 -0.03 -3.84 -4.52
CA LEU A 225 0.11 -3.43 -3.12
C LEU A 225 -0.89 -2.33 -2.76
N ALA A 226 -1.07 -1.33 -3.62
CA ALA A 226 -2.06 -0.27 -3.42
C ALA A 226 -3.49 -0.82 -3.33
N VAL A 227 -3.87 -1.77 -4.19
CA VAL A 227 -5.21 -2.39 -4.13
C VAL A 227 -5.40 -3.11 -2.79
N VAL A 228 -4.42 -3.91 -2.36
CA VAL A 228 -4.49 -4.64 -1.09
C VAL A 228 -4.61 -3.67 0.09
N ILE A 229 -3.76 -2.64 0.13
CA ILE A 229 -3.77 -1.60 1.17
C ILE A 229 -5.14 -0.92 1.20
N MET A 230 -5.65 -0.43 0.07
CA MET A 230 -6.93 0.29 0.04
C MET A 230 -8.13 -0.60 0.40
N LEU A 231 -8.13 -1.87 0.01
CA LEU A 231 -9.18 -2.81 0.43
C LEU A 231 -9.18 -2.99 1.95
N VAL A 232 -8.02 -3.20 2.56
CA VAL A 232 -7.88 -3.32 4.02
C VAL A 232 -8.38 -2.05 4.72
N HIS A 233 -7.89 -0.89 4.28
CA HIS A 233 -8.23 0.39 4.91
C HIS A 233 -9.70 0.76 4.78
N THR A 234 -10.31 0.50 3.63
CA THR A 234 -11.75 0.74 3.44
C THR A 234 -12.59 -0.21 4.30
N TYR A 235 -12.22 -1.49 4.44
CA TYR A 235 -12.96 -2.43 5.28
C TYR A 235 -12.94 -2.03 6.77
N TYR A 236 -11.76 -1.74 7.32
CA TYR A 236 -11.65 -1.34 8.73
C TYR A 236 -12.32 0.01 9.00
N GLY A 237 -12.32 0.93 8.02
CA GLY A 237 -13.04 2.20 8.12
C GLY A 237 -14.56 2.01 8.14
N PHE A 238 -15.09 1.19 7.22
CA PHE A 238 -16.52 0.88 7.15
C PHE A 238 -17.06 0.13 8.36
N SER A 239 -16.21 -0.64 9.05
CA SER A 239 -16.58 -1.45 10.20
C SER A 239 -16.15 -0.85 11.54
N ALA A 240 -15.72 0.41 11.55
CA ALA A 240 -15.36 1.13 12.77
C ALA A 240 -16.56 1.25 13.73
N ARG A 241 -16.30 1.10 15.03
CA ARG A 241 -17.30 1.14 16.12
C ARG A 241 -16.63 1.66 17.39
N GLY A 242 -17.43 2.15 18.35
CA GLY A 242 -16.92 2.59 19.66
C GLY A 242 -16.56 4.08 19.72
N GLY A 243 -17.27 4.92 18.96
CA GLY A 243 -17.07 6.37 18.96
C GLY A 243 -15.71 6.81 18.40
N PRO A 244 -15.26 8.05 18.70
CA PRO A 244 -14.02 8.61 18.17
C PRO A 244 -12.76 7.80 18.50
N ALA A 245 -12.67 7.24 19.72
CA ALA A 245 -11.56 6.38 20.12
C ALA A 245 -11.50 5.10 19.28
N GLY A 246 -12.67 4.51 18.98
CA GLY A 246 -12.78 3.33 18.14
C GLY A 246 -12.34 3.54 16.69
N VAL A 247 -12.41 4.78 16.18
CA VAL A 247 -11.86 5.13 14.85
C VAL A 247 -10.33 5.05 14.87
N GLY A 248 -9.68 5.57 15.92
CA GLY A 248 -8.23 5.46 16.09
C GLY A 248 -7.75 4.00 16.16
N GLU A 249 -8.45 3.17 16.92
CA GLU A 249 -8.19 1.72 16.99
C GLU A 249 -8.41 1.01 15.65
N ALA A 250 -9.42 1.42 14.88
CA ALA A 250 -9.63 0.90 13.53
C ALA A 250 -8.50 1.29 12.57
N VAL A 251 -8.00 2.53 12.64
CA VAL A 251 -6.83 2.99 11.87
C VAL A 251 -5.60 2.17 12.22
N GLY A 252 -5.28 2.01 13.50
CA GLY A 252 -4.12 1.25 13.95
C GLY A 252 -4.15 -0.22 13.50
N ARG A 253 -5.32 -0.87 13.62
CA ARG A 253 -5.52 -2.23 13.11
C ARG A 253 -5.40 -2.30 11.59
N ALA A 254 -5.97 -1.35 10.87
CA ALA A 254 -5.89 -1.29 9.42
C ALA A 254 -4.45 -1.17 8.92
N VAL A 255 -3.66 -0.26 9.49
CA VAL A 255 -2.24 -0.05 9.15
C VAL A 255 -1.43 -1.32 9.44
N ARG A 256 -1.60 -1.93 10.62
CA ARG A 256 -0.86 -3.16 10.96
C ARG A 256 -1.18 -4.29 9.99
N THR A 257 -2.47 -4.53 9.73
CA THR A 257 -2.91 -5.60 8.84
C THR A 257 -2.50 -5.33 7.39
N SER A 258 -2.58 -4.09 6.91
CA SER A 258 -2.19 -3.73 5.53
C SER A 258 -0.69 -3.85 5.32
N LEU A 259 0.15 -3.49 6.30
CA LEU A 259 1.60 -3.68 6.24
C LEU A 259 2.00 -5.17 6.20
N ILE A 260 1.37 -6.01 7.02
CA ILE A 260 1.65 -7.47 7.01
C ILE A 260 1.25 -8.08 5.66
N LEU A 261 0.04 -7.75 5.17
CA LEU A 261 -0.45 -8.29 3.90
C LEU A 261 0.35 -7.76 2.71
N SER A 262 0.70 -6.48 2.69
CA SER A 262 1.52 -5.90 1.62
C SER A 262 2.93 -6.49 1.61
N ALA A 263 3.57 -6.70 2.76
CA ALA A 263 4.86 -7.38 2.83
C ALA A 263 4.79 -8.83 2.30
N PHE A 264 3.74 -9.58 2.67
CA PHE A 264 3.54 -10.92 2.15
C PHE A 264 3.33 -10.94 0.63
N VAL A 265 2.47 -10.05 0.11
CA VAL A 265 2.21 -9.92 -1.33
C VAL A 265 3.47 -9.49 -2.09
N LEU A 266 4.24 -8.57 -1.53
CA LEU A 266 5.53 -8.14 -2.09
C LEU A 266 6.48 -9.33 -2.28
N VAL A 267 6.64 -10.15 -1.24
CA VAL A 267 7.51 -11.34 -1.30
C VAL A 267 6.97 -12.36 -2.30
N MET A 268 5.66 -12.62 -2.30
CA MET A 268 5.05 -13.57 -3.25
C MET A 268 5.23 -13.14 -4.70
N ILE A 269 5.01 -11.86 -5.02
CA ILE A 269 5.24 -11.33 -6.37
C ILE A 269 6.73 -11.40 -6.72
N SER A 270 7.60 -11.03 -5.78
CA SER A 270 9.05 -11.08 -5.99
C SER A 270 9.52 -12.51 -6.29
N LEU A 271 9.00 -13.52 -5.58
CA LEU A 271 9.31 -14.92 -5.86
C LEU A 271 8.71 -15.41 -7.19
N ALA A 272 7.50 -14.99 -7.52
CA ALA A 272 6.86 -15.39 -8.77
C ALA A 272 7.55 -14.79 -10.01
N VAL A 273 7.95 -13.52 -9.93
CA VAL A 273 8.55 -12.77 -11.04
C VAL A 273 10.06 -13.01 -11.11
N TYR A 274 10.76 -12.96 -9.98
CA TYR A 274 12.22 -13.01 -9.92
C TYR A 274 12.79 -14.33 -9.40
N GLY A 275 11.98 -15.19 -8.76
CA GLY A 275 12.45 -16.42 -8.10
C GLY A 275 12.70 -17.61 -9.02
N GLN A 276 12.16 -17.62 -10.25
CA GLN A 276 12.39 -18.71 -11.22
C GLN A 276 13.31 -18.34 -12.38
N SER A 277 13.58 -17.06 -12.60
CA SER A 277 14.41 -16.63 -13.72
C SER A 277 15.85 -16.36 -13.27
N GLY A 278 16.77 -17.22 -13.69
CA GLY A 278 18.20 -16.90 -13.81
C GLY A 278 18.48 -15.84 -14.88
N ASN A 279 17.66 -14.80 -14.99
CA ASN A 279 17.86 -13.66 -15.89
C ASN A 279 18.91 -12.70 -15.29
N PHE A 280 20.05 -13.26 -14.88
CA PHE A 280 21.25 -12.52 -14.56
C PHE A 280 22.04 -12.40 -15.86
N ASN A 281 21.81 -11.32 -16.60
CA ASN A 281 22.45 -11.11 -17.89
C ASN A 281 23.90 -10.64 -17.64
N LEU A 282 24.83 -11.59 -17.52
CA LEU A 282 26.29 -11.36 -17.53
C LEU A 282 26.79 -11.07 -18.95
N ALA A 283 26.07 -10.25 -19.71
CA ALA A 283 26.50 -9.83 -21.05
C ALA A 283 27.03 -8.39 -20.95
N GLY A 284 28.25 -8.30 -20.42
CA GLY A 284 29.21 -7.23 -20.67
C GLY A 284 30.49 -7.88 -21.21
#